data_AF-A0A7C2KR69-F1
#
_entry.id   AF-A0A7C2KR69-F1
#
_cell.length_a   1.000
_cell.length_b   1.000
_cell.length_c   1.000
_cell.angle_alpha   90.00
_cell.angle_beta   90.00
_cell.angle_gamma   90.00
#
_symmetry.space_group_name_H-M   'P 1'
#
loop_
_entity.id
_entity.type
_entity.pdbx_description
1 polymer ?
#
loop_
_entity_poly.entity_id
_entity_poly.type
_entity_poly.pdbx_seq_one_letter_code
_entity_poly.pdbx_strand_id
1 'polypeptide(L)'
;MSKELNTEHVTLSTVHLSPELTFLIACCQAEPTQEDIDLIRSYLSQITNAQSGNTHGVQPSTIHSSSLTPGSSLAAKAALAPSRRPREGGDPQSQSDNSHSSRHPRARPGDPQSQSDKHQNLITLAHRHGILPLVYKTLKRLSEEGLLRDPSDVTRKATPPSSSTRTPVIPDSIRNPQSQSDNTHSSRHPRARPGDPQSQSDNTHSFRHPRARPGDPQSQSDNSHHELRIATHDLLLSALKQQYTAIARRNMLMSAELLRIMKLLESNGIEALAFKGPALAQMAYGDITMRQFGDLDVLVKKEDIYKIDHLLQSQGYDRLLALTPVQEKIWIRYAHDLGLIHRERGTHFEMHWSFLDEDYPMQLDLDAYRDNRQKVTINGREVPTFSTENLLVYLAIHGSKHLWERIEWIKDIDLLIRNHEIDWEKVRVISGDTGFERMIHLGLLLSSELFGSPLPSKMHQLIRRTPQIDTVSRFVLESWKAPKSTFAKTAAMLRLFPDLKARLLYLHKIILKPSFNEYWFIDLPKGMYWAYYLVRPYLLLKKYLSKEDQRS
;
A
#
# COMPACT_ATOMS: atom_id res chain seq x y z
N MET A 1 46.17 30.56 0.96
CA MET A 1 46.44 29.57 2.02
C MET A 1 45.16 29.45 2.84
N SER A 2 44.09 28.83 2.34
CA SER A 2 44.01 27.48 1.73
C SER A 2 44.21 26.38 2.78
N LYS A 3 43.09 25.86 3.29
CA LYS A 3 42.91 24.45 3.65
C LYS A 3 41.42 24.15 3.65
N GLU A 4 40.97 23.56 2.55
CA GLU A 4 39.66 22.94 2.45
C GLU A 4 39.59 21.75 3.41
N LEU A 5 38.39 21.49 3.94
CA LEU A 5 38.04 20.21 4.55
C LEU A 5 36.84 19.68 3.77
N ASN A 6 37.06 18.60 3.02
CA ASN A 6 36.02 17.92 2.25
C ASN A 6 34.88 17.48 3.17
N THR A 7 33.70 18.04 2.96
CA THR A 7 32.45 17.32 3.23
C THR A 7 32.21 16.35 2.10
N GLU A 8 32.49 15.07 2.32
CA GLU A 8 32.06 14.02 1.40
C GLU A 8 30.53 13.99 1.32
N HIS A 9 30.00 14.10 0.10
CA HIS A 9 28.60 13.85 -0.17
C HIS A 9 28.32 12.35 0.05
N VAL A 10 27.64 12.00 1.14
CA VAL A 10 27.02 10.69 1.28
C VAL A 10 25.84 10.61 0.30
N THR A 11 26.13 10.13 -0.90
CA THR A 11 25.11 9.82 -1.90
C THR A 11 24.21 8.70 -1.38
N LEU A 12 22.88 8.91 -1.49
CA LEU A 12 21.86 7.89 -1.26
C LEU A 12 21.90 6.84 -2.38
N SER A 13 22.93 5.99 -2.35
CA SER A 13 23.11 4.87 -3.26
C SER A 13 22.96 3.53 -2.52
N THR A 14 22.21 2.61 -3.15
CA THR A 14 22.02 1.19 -2.80
C THR A 14 21.23 0.86 -1.52
N VAL A 15 19.95 1.22 -1.49
CA VAL A 15 18.93 0.22 -1.12
C VAL A 15 18.62 -0.58 -2.38
N HIS A 16 19.06 -1.84 -2.46
CA HIS A 16 18.70 -2.72 -3.57
C HIS A 16 17.23 -3.17 -3.43
N LEU A 17 16.33 -2.35 -3.98
CA LEU A 17 14.93 -2.73 -4.21
C LEU A 17 14.88 -3.91 -5.21
N SER A 18 13.91 -4.81 -5.02
CA SER A 18 13.73 -5.91 -5.96
C SER A 18 13.21 -5.39 -7.31
N PRO A 19 13.50 -6.07 -8.44
CA PRO A 19 13.00 -5.66 -9.76
C PRO A 19 11.48 -5.46 -9.79
N GLU A 20 10.72 -6.31 -9.08
CA GLU A 20 9.27 -6.21 -8.90
C GLU A 20 8.87 -4.90 -8.20
N LEU A 21 9.53 -4.54 -7.09
CA LEU A 21 9.24 -3.32 -6.34
C LEU A 21 9.63 -2.07 -7.14
N THR A 22 10.78 -2.07 -7.81
CA THR A 22 11.22 -0.95 -8.63
C THR A 22 10.29 -0.73 -9.81
N PHE A 23 9.82 -1.80 -10.47
CA PHE A 23 8.78 -1.74 -11.50
C PHE A 23 7.46 -1.15 -10.97
N LEU A 24 7.01 -1.58 -9.78
CA LEU A 24 5.78 -1.07 -9.18
C LEU A 24 5.90 0.41 -8.80
N ILE A 25 7.06 0.85 -8.30
CA ILE A 25 7.34 2.25 -7.99
C ILE A 25 7.34 3.11 -9.26
N ALA A 26 7.98 2.66 -10.34
CA ALA A 26 7.94 3.33 -11.64
C ALA A 26 6.49 3.45 -12.18
N CYS A 27 5.71 2.36 -12.08
CA CYS A 27 4.29 2.35 -12.48
C CYS A 27 3.38 3.27 -11.62
N CYS A 28 3.83 3.68 -10.43
CA CYS A 28 3.08 4.54 -9.52
C CYS A 28 3.45 6.03 -9.62
N GLN A 29 4.42 6.41 -10.47
CA GLN A 29 4.70 7.84 -10.72
C GLN A 29 3.51 8.50 -11.43
N ALA A 30 3.13 9.69 -10.99
CA ALA A 30 2.08 10.49 -11.65
C ALA A 30 2.52 10.87 -13.08
N GLU A 31 3.76 11.33 -13.20
CA GLU A 31 4.46 11.60 -14.45
C GLU A 31 5.73 10.73 -14.48
N PRO A 32 5.67 9.52 -15.08
CA PRO A 32 6.85 8.66 -15.23
C PRO A 32 7.93 9.38 -16.04
N THR A 33 9.15 9.38 -15.50
CA THR A 33 10.33 9.87 -16.24
C THR A 33 10.69 8.91 -17.38
N GLN A 34 11.60 9.33 -18.27
CA GLN A 34 12.13 8.43 -19.30
C GLN A 34 12.81 7.19 -18.66
N GLU A 35 13.48 7.36 -17.52
CA GLU A 35 14.09 6.25 -16.76
C GLU A 35 13.03 5.28 -16.22
N ASP A 36 11.90 5.79 -15.69
CA ASP A 36 10.77 4.96 -15.25
C ASP A 36 10.16 4.18 -16.43
N ILE A 37 9.97 4.83 -17.58
CA ILE A 37 9.41 4.22 -18.80
C ILE A 37 10.35 3.13 -19.33
N ASP A 38 11.66 3.37 -19.36
CA ASP A 38 12.65 2.39 -19.81
C ASP A 38 12.78 1.22 -18.82
N LEU A 39 12.62 1.47 -17.52
CA LEU A 39 12.57 0.42 -16.49
C LEU A 39 11.31 -0.45 -16.63
N ILE A 40 10.14 0.19 -16.83
CA ILE A 40 8.88 -0.50 -17.13
C ILE A 40 9.01 -1.34 -18.40
N ARG A 41 9.53 -0.76 -19.49
CA ARG A 41 9.72 -1.46 -20.77
C ARG A 41 10.69 -2.64 -20.62
N SER A 42 11.84 -2.43 -19.99
CA SER A 42 12.84 -3.48 -19.75
C SER A 42 12.28 -4.64 -18.93
N TYR A 43 11.55 -4.35 -17.86
CA TYR A 43 10.95 -5.36 -16.99
C TYR A 43 9.82 -6.14 -17.69
N LEU A 44 8.96 -5.46 -18.46
CA LEU A 44 7.96 -6.12 -19.31
C LEU A 44 8.61 -6.98 -20.39
N SER A 45 9.63 -6.49 -21.08
CA SER A 45 10.38 -7.25 -22.09
C SER A 45 11.06 -8.49 -21.50
N GLN A 46 11.56 -8.43 -20.26
CA GLN A 46 12.08 -9.60 -19.56
C GLN A 46 11.00 -10.65 -19.28
N ILE A 47 9.76 -10.24 -18.96
CA ILE A 47 8.62 -11.15 -18.79
C ILE A 47 8.16 -11.73 -20.14
N THR A 48 8.04 -10.89 -21.18
CA THR A 48 7.54 -11.30 -22.50
C THR A 48 8.53 -12.18 -23.28
N ASN A 49 9.83 -11.86 -23.22
CA ASN A 49 10.88 -12.68 -23.86
C ASN A 49 11.10 -14.01 -23.13
N ALA A 50 10.82 -14.07 -21.82
CA ALA A 50 10.79 -15.33 -21.08
C ALA A 50 9.59 -16.21 -21.50
N GLN A 51 8.44 -15.61 -21.82
CA GLN A 51 7.25 -16.34 -22.29
C GLN A 51 7.33 -16.83 -23.74
N SER A 52 8.18 -16.23 -24.59
CA SER A 52 8.32 -16.61 -26.01
C SER A 52 9.41 -17.64 -26.31
N GLY A 53 10.17 -18.08 -25.28
CA GLY A 53 11.11 -19.21 -25.38
C GLY A 53 12.33 -18.98 -26.30
N ASN A 54 12.58 -17.75 -26.74
CA ASN A 54 13.55 -17.47 -27.80
C ASN A 54 14.94 -17.14 -27.25
N THR A 55 15.76 -18.17 -27.00
CA THR A 55 17.15 -18.04 -26.53
C THR A 55 18.13 -17.77 -27.66
N HIS A 56 18.15 -16.53 -28.16
CA HIS A 56 19.34 -16.00 -28.84
C HIS A 56 20.18 -15.18 -27.86
N GLY A 57 21.31 -15.77 -27.45
CA GLY A 57 22.19 -15.19 -26.43
C GLY A 57 22.94 -13.95 -26.91
N VAL A 58 22.95 -12.93 -26.06
CA VAL A 58 23.87 -11.79 -26.14
C VAL A 58 24.47 -11.63 -24.74
N GLN A 59 25.80 -11.73 -24.63
CA GLN A 59 26.51 -11.37 -23.40
C GLN A 59 26.59 -9.83 -23.31
N PRO A 60 26.38 -9.21 -22.13
CA PRO A 60 26.74 -7.82 -21.93
C PRO A 60 28.26 -7.72 -21.74
N SER A 61 28.98 -7.35 -22.80
CA SER A 61 30.37 -6.92 -22.71
C SER A 61 30.48 -5.57 -22.00
N THR A 62 31.47 -5.46 -21.11
CA THR A 62 31.93 -4.24 -20.44
C THR A 62 31.94 -3.00 -21.33
N ILE A 63 31.35 -1.89 -20.85
CA ILE A 63 31.59 -0.56 -21.40
C ILE A 63 32.96 -0.09 -20.91
N HIS A 64 33.95 -0.05 -21.81
CA HIS A 64 35.12 0.82 -21.67
C HIS A 64 35.19 1.77 -22.87
N SER A 65 35.85 2.91 -22.63
CA SER A 65 35.81 4.11 -23.46
C SER A 65 36.66 4.07 -24.73
N SER A 66 36.45 5.10 -25.56
CA SER A 66 37.41 5.73 -26.48
C SER A 66 37.86 4.99 -27.75
N SER A 67 37.19 5.35 -28.86
CA SER A 67 37.76 5.99 -30.07
C SER A 67 38.73 5.27 -31.02
N LEU A 68 38.49 5.54 -32.32
CA LEU A 68 39.34 5.41 -33.52
C LEU A 68 39.17 4.16 -34.41
N THR A 69 39.20 4.44 -35.71
CA THR A 69 38.95 3.58 -36.90
C THR A 69 40.27 3.36 -37.68
N PRO A 70 40.29 2.73 -38.87
CA PRO A 70 39.71 1.44 -39.29
C PRO A 70 40.76 0.50 -39.96
N GLY A 71 40.44 -0.79 -40.17
CA GLY A 71 41.28 -1.67 -41.03
C GLY A 71 40.78 -3.11 -41.25
N SER A 72 40.67 -3.50 -42.53
CA SER A 72 40.69 -4.84 -43.18
C SER A 72 41.21 -6.08 -42.42
N SER A 73 40.92 -7.35 -42.76
CA SER A 73 39.94 -8.04 -43.65
C SER A 73 40.21 -9.56 -43.63
N LEU A 74 39.29 -10.41 -44.15
CA LEU A 74 39.47 -11.85 -44.53
C LEU A 74 39.72 -12.84 -43.36
N ALA A 75 38.92 -13.92 -43.18
CA ALA A 75 38.81 -15.18 -43.94
C ALA A 75 39.89 -16.24 -43.56
N ALA A 76 39.66 -17.57 -43.53
CA ALA A 76 38.46 -18.42 -43.52
C ALA A 76 38.86 -19.90 -43.30
N LYS A 77 37.90 -20.79 -42.95
CA LYS A 77 37.95 -22.28 -43.12
C LYS A 77 39.04 -23.06 -42.34
N ALA A 78 38.93 -24.37 -42.07
CA ALA A 78 37.77 -25.29 -41.99
C ALA A 78 38.16 -26.60 -41.22
N ALA A 79 37.14 -27.29 -40.71
CA ALA A 79 36.96 -28.74 -40.52
C ALA A 79 38.18 -29.69 -40.30
N LEU A 80 38.09 -30.59 -39.30
CA LEU A 80 37.61 -31.97 -39.48
C LEU A 80 37.55 -32.77 -38.15
N ALA A 81 36.63 -33.74 -38.10
CA ALA A 81 36.50 -34.79 -37.07
C ALA A 81 37.22 -36.08 -37.59
N PRO A 82 37.07 -37.34 -37.07
CA PRO A 82 36.11 -37.83 -36.04
C PRO A 82 36.55 -39.02 -35.12
N SER A 83 35.60 -39.43 -34.26
CA SER A 83 35.28 -40.84 -33.87
C SER A 83 36.25 -41.69 -33.02
N ARG A 84 35.79 -42.20 -31.86
CA ARG A 84 35.23 -43.58 -31.72
C ARG A 84 34.72 -43.90 -30.29
N ARG A 85 33.72 -44.78 -30.23
CA ARG A 85 33.21 -45.58 -29.08
C ARG A 85 33.86 -47.00 -29.14
N PRO A 86 33.73 -47.97 -28.17
CA PRO A 86 32.49 -48.31 -27.43
C PRO A 86 32.59 -49.01 -26.02
N ARG A 87 31.40 -49.32 -25.42
CA ARG A 87 30.94 -50.54 -24.65
C ARG A 87 31.86 -51.23 -23.62
N GLU A 88 31.43 -52.02 -22.62
CA GLU A 88 30.17 -52.60 -22.06
C GLU A 88 30.44 -52.83 -20.54
N GLY A 89 29.52 -52.76 -19.56
CA GLY A 89 28.51 -53.78 -19.18
C GLY A 89 28.81 -54.37 -17.78
N GLY A 90 27.80 -54.62 -16.92
CA GLY A 90 27.95 -55.39 -15.65
C GLY A 90 27.27 -54.84 -14.38
N ASP A 91 26.55 -55.73 -13.68
CA ASP A 91 25.88 -55.63 -12.35
C ASP A 91 25.80 -57.11 -11.83
N PRO A 92 25.53 -57.48 -10.54
CA PRO A 92 25.03 -56.69 -9.41
C PRO A 92 25.59 -57.04 -7.99
N GLN A 93 24.97 -56.42 -6.95
CA GLN A 93 24.89 -56.82 -5.52
C GLN A 93 26.13 -56.81 -4.57
N SER A 94 26.08 -55.93 -3.55
CA SER A 94 26.22 -56.30 -2.11
C SER A 94 25.84 -55.14 -1.17
N GLN A 95 25.52 -55.45 0.10
CA GLN A 95 25.09 -54.49 1.15
C GLN A 95 26.27 -54.02 2.04
N SER A 96 26.25 -52.76 2.51
CA SER A 96 26.47 -52.39 3.94
C SER A 96 26.58 -50.87 4.20
N ASP A 97 25.72 -50.38 5.10
CA ASP A 97 25.86 -49.30 6.09
C ASP A 97 26.70 -48.01 5.91
N ASN A 98 26.01 -46.90 6.18
CA ASN A 98 26.40 -45.70 6.93
C ASN A 98 27.68 -44.90 6.58
N SER A 99 27.46 -43.71 6.02
CA SER A 99 27.97 -42.47 6.63
C SER A 99 27.15 -41.23 6.18
N HIS A 100 26.99 -40.25 7.07
CA HIS A 100 26.35 -38.97 6.76
C HIS A 100 27.20 -38.12 5.80
N SER A 101 26.61 -37.64 4.71
CA SER A 101 27.11 -36.46 3.99
C SER A 101 25.94 -35.62 3.47
N SER A 102 25.90 -34.37 3.90
CA SER A 102 24.95 -33.37 3.44
C SER A 102 25.14 -33.09 1.95
N ARG A 103 24.04 -33.13 1.17
CA ARG A 103 24.00 -32.57 -0.18
C ARG A 103 22.77 -31.69 -0.36
N HIS A 104 23.01 -30.39 -0.52
CA HIS A 104 22.03 -29.47 -1.08
C HIS A 104 21.56 -29.98 -2.45
N PRO A 105 20.25 -29.91 -2.78
CA PRO A 105 19.82 -30.05 -4.16
C PRO A 105 20.29 -28.81 -4.95
N ARG A 106 21.23 -29.00 -5.88
CA ARG A 106 21.55 -28.00 -6.90
C ARG A 106 20.31 -27.81 -7.78
N ALA A 107 19.67 -26.65 -7.71
CA ALA A 107 18.63 -26.27 -8.66
C ALA A 107 19.19 -26.30 -10.09
N ARG A 108 18.46 -26.93 -11.02
CA ARG A 108 18.73 -26.84 -12.46
C ARG A 108 18.17 -25.50 -12.97
N PRO A 109 18.90 -24.72 -13.77
CA PRO A 109 18.34 -23.51 -14.38
C PRO A 109 17.45 -23.91 -15.57
N GLY A 110 16.17 -23.51 -15.55
CA GLY A 110 15.25 -23.69 -16.68
C GLY A 110 13.95 -24.42 -16.37
N ASP A 111 13.32 -24.16 -15.22
CA ASP A 111 11.99 -24.71 -14.88
C ASP A 111 10.87 -23.71 -15.26
N PRO A 112 9.90 -24.07 -16.12
CA PRO A 112 8.76 -23.21 -16.48
C PRO A 112 7.88 -22.82 -15.28
N GLN A 113 7.78 -23.66 -14.24
CA GLN A 113 6.95 -23.41 -13.06
C GLN A 113 7.32 -22.06 -12.39
N SER A 114 8.63 -21.81 -12.23
CA SER A 114 9.21 -20.64 -11.53
C SER A 114 8.86 -19.28 -12.12
N GLN A 115 8.30 -19.22 -13.33
CA GLN A 115 8.15 -17.97 -14.09
C GLN A 115 6.71 -17.47 -14.12
N SER A 116 5.73 -18.38 -14.12
CA SER A 116 4.33 -18.08 -13.81
C SER A 116 4.23 -17.41 -12.43
N ASP A 117 5.00 -17.92 -11.46
CA ASP A 117 5.11 -17.39 -10.11
C ASP A 117 5.54 -15.92 -10.08
N LYS A 118 6.47 -15.47 -10.93
CA LYS A 118 6.92 -14.07 -10.93
C LYS A 118 5.81 -13.09 -11.34
N HIS A 119 5.07 -13.42 -12.40
CA HIS A 119 3.94 -12.59 -12.84
C HIS A 119 2.81 -12.62 -11.80
N GLN A 120 2.50 -13.79 -11.24
CA GLN A 120 1.50 -13.93 -10.20
C GLN A 120 1.90 -13.24 -8.88
N ASN A 121 3.20 -13.27 -8.53
CA ASN A 121 3.75 -12.54 -7.38
C ASN A 121 3.65 -11.03 -7.58
N LEU A 122 3.94 -10.51 -8.78
CA LEU A 122 3.81 -9.10 -9.10
C LEU A 122 2.36 -8.60 -8.95
N ILE A 123 1.39 -9.33 -9.50
CA ILE A 123 -0.04 -9.02 -9.33
C ILE A 123 -0.44 -9.10 -7.86
N THR A 124 0.04 -10.11 -7.14
CA THR A 124 -0.25 -10.30 -5.71
C THR A 124 0.36 -9.17 -4.86
N LEU A 125 1.56 -8.70 -5.21
CA LEU A 125 2.25 -7.60 -4.55
C LEU A 125 1.53 -6.26 -4.82
N ALA A 126 1.21 -5.97 -6.08
CA ALA A 126 0.44 -4.79 -6.46
C ALA A 126 -0.95 -4.76 -5.80
N HIS A 127 -1.63 -5.91 -5.69
CA HIS A 127 -2.90 -6.05 -4.99
C HIS A 127 -2.74 -5.87 -3.48
N ARG A 128 -1.69 -6.45 -2.87
CA ARG A 128 -1.40 -6.33 -1.43
C ARG A 128 -1.16 -4.87 -1.01
N HIS A 129 -0.55 -4.08 -1.90
CA HIS A 129 -0.27 -2.66 -1.66
C HIS A 129 -1.37 -1.72 -2.19
N GLY A 130 -2.49 -2.23 -2.70
CA GLY A 130 -3.62 -1.42 -3.21
C GLY A 130 -3.34 -0.65 -4.51
N ILE A 131 -2.15 -0.81 -5.10
CA ILE A 131 -1.69 -0.06 -6.28
C ILE A 131 -2.02 -0.74 -7.62
N LEU A 132 -2.60 -1.94 -7.62
CA LEU A 132 -2.95 -2.65 -8.85
C LEU A 132 -3.76 -1.82 -9.88
N PRO A 133 -4.76 -1.00 -9.48
CA PRO A 133 -5.47 -0.12 -10.42
C PRO A 133 -4.56 0.97 -11.03
N LEU A 134 -3.62 1.51 -10.24
CA LEU A 134 -2.67 2.54 -10.69
C LEU A 134 -1.66 1.95 -11.66
N VAL A 135 -1.12 0.76 -11.36
CA VAL A 135 -0.24 0.01 -12.26
C VAL A 135 -0.95 -0.27 -13.60
N TYR A 136 -2.19 -0.75 -13.56
CA TYR A 136 -2.97 -0.98 -14.78
C TYR A 136 -3.24 0.31 -15.58
N LYS A 137 -3.57 1.42 -14.90
CA LYS A 137 -3.77 2.74 -15.51
C LYS A 137 -2.50 3.23 -16.21
N THR A 138 -1.34 3.15 -15.55
CA THR A 138 -0.06 3.58 -16.12
C THR A 138 0.35 2.70 -17.31
N LEU A 139 0.26 1.37 -17.19
CA LEU A 139 0.57 0.45 -18.29
C LEU A 139 -0.35 0.65 -19.50
N LYS A 140 -1.65 0.87 -19.26
CA LYS A 140 -2.61 1.18 -20.33
C LYS A 140 -2.24 2.49 -21.02
N ARG A 141 -2.01 3.57 -20.27
CA ARG A 141 -1.60 4.88 -20.80
C ARG A 141 -0.34 4.78 -21.67
N LEU A 142 0.74 4.21 -21.12
CA LEU A 142 2.02 4.09 -21.84
C LEU A 142 1.92 3.19 -23.09
N SER A 143 0.97 2.25 -23.13
CA SER A 143 0.65 1.43 -24.31
C SER A 143 -0.10 2.23 -25.38
N GLU A 144 -1.08 3.04 -24.97
CA GLU A 144 -1.87 3.92 -25.84
C GLU A 144 -1.01 5.06 -26.43
N GLU A 145 -0.08 5.60 -25.64
CA GLU A 145 0.94 6.58 -26.06
C GLU A 145 2.08 5.95 -26.90
N GLY A 146 2.09 4.61 -27.07
CA GLY A 146 3.09 3.88 -27.86
C GLY A 146 4.46 3.71 -27.19
N LEU A 147 4.66 4.27 -25.99
CA LEU A 147 5.92 4.31 -25.25
C LEU A 147 6.40 2.93 -24.77
N LEU A 148 5.52 1.92 -24.74
CA LEU A 148 5.88 0.52 -24.43
C LEU A 148 6.30 -0.32 -25.64
N ARG A 149 6.30 0.23 -26.87
CA ARG A 149 6.76 -0.48 -28.07
C ARG A 149 8.28 -0.40 -28.21
N ASP A 150 8.86 -1.40 -28.86
CA ASP A 150 10.28 -1.41 -29.20
C ASP A 150 10.57 -0.40 -30.33
N PRO A 151 11.55 0.52 -30.18
CA PRO A 151 11.92 1.48 -31.22
C PRO A 151 12.28 0.84 -32.58
N SER A 152 12.71 -0.42 -32.60
CA SER A 152 13.02 -1.15 -33.84
C SER A 152 11.80 -1.44 -34.73
N ASP A 153 10.60 -1.50 -34.15
CA ASP A 153 9.36 -1.89 -34.85
C ASP A 153 8.74 -0.74 -35.68
N VAL A 154 9.25 0.49 -35.52
CA VAL A 154 8.76 1.71 -36.20
C VAL A 154 9.15 1.73 -37.69
N THR A 155 10.11 0.91 -38.13
CA THR A 155 10.63 0.90 -39.51
C THR A 155 9.75 0.18 -40.54
N ARG A 156 8.57 -0.33 -40.16
CA ARG A 156 7.64 -1.04 -41.07
C ARG A 156 6.25 -0.38 -41.22
N LYS A 157 6.19 0.94 -41.40
CA LYS A 157 5.15 1.61 -42.22
C LYS A 157 5.50 3.08 -42.50
N ALA A 158 6.08 3.34 -43.67
CA ALA A 158 6.31 4.69 -44.17
C ALA A 158 5.99 4.79 -45.67
N THR A 159 4.77 5.23 -45.99
CA THR A 159 4.45 5.93 -47.25
C THR A 159 3.19 6.79 -47.04
N PRO A 160 3.22 8.10 -47.37
CA PRO A 160 2.12 9.03 -47.11
C PRO A 160 1.30 9.35 -48.38
N PRO A 161 0.26 10.18 -48.26
CA PRO A 161 -0.08 11.17 -49.28
C PRO A 161 0.20 12.62 -48.82
N SER A 162 0.70 13.42 -49.77
CA SER A 162 0.88 14.89 -49.72
C SER A 162 -0.45 15.65 -49.61
N SER A 163 -0.54 16.89 -49.11
CA SER A 163 -0.04 18.12 -49.80
C SER A 163 -0.22 19.43 -48.98
N SER A 164 0.67 20.42 -49.22
CA SER A 164 0.50 21.91 -49.15
C SER A 164 -0.38 22.58 -48.07
N THR A 165 0.03 23.67 -47.37
CA THR A 165 0.65 24.91 -47.90
C THR A 165 1.62 25.66 -46.96
N ARG A 166 2.59 26.36 -47.60
CA ARG A 166 3.42 27.53 -47.22
C ARG A 166 2.64 28.67 -46.49
N THR A 167 3.22 29.69 -45.79
CA THR A 167 4.61 30.19 -45.53
C THR A 167 4.61 31.17 -44.30
N PRO A 168 5.78 31.64 -43.78
CA PRO A 168 5.95 32.21 -42.42
C PRO A 168 6.32 33.72 -42.35
N VAL A 169 6.46 34.27 -41.12
CA VAL A 169 7.31 35.45 -40.78
C VAL A 169 7.93 35.28 -39.37
N ILE A 170 9.18 35.76 -39.22
CA ILE A 170 10.02 36.00 -38.01
C ILE A 170 10.65 37.41 -38.22
N PRO A 171 11.43 38.09 -37.33
CA PRO A 171 11.91 37.77 -35.97
C PRO A 171 11.96 38.98 -34.98
N ASP A 172 12.80 38.86 -33.94
CA ASP A 172 13.57 39.91 -33.24
C ASP A 172 12.89 40.79 -32.15
N SER A 173 13.61 41.30 -31.12
CA SER A 173 14.88 40.89 -30.47
C SER A 173 15.15 41.77 -29.21
N ILE A 174 16.29 41.56 -28.53
CA ILE A 174 17.13 42.59 -27.87
C ILE A 174 16.80 43.09 -26.42
N ARG A 175 17.74 42.74 -25.52
CA ARG A 175 18.42 43.52 -24.45
C ARG A 175 17.72 43.99 -23.14
N ASN A 176 18.25 43.39 -22.07
CA ASN A 176 18.62 44.00 -20.77
C ASN A 176 19.45 45.30 -20.94
N PRO A 177 19.41 46.29 -20.02
CA PRO A 177 20.47 46.33 -18.97
C PRO A 177 20.09 47.01 -17.63
N GLN A 178 20.85 46.68 -16.55
CA GLN A 178 21.51 47.56 -15.53
C GLN A 178 20.73 48.72 -14.83
N SER A 179 20.99 49.14 -13.58
CA SER A 179 21.99 48.79 -12.54
C SER A 179 21.77 49.65 -11.27
N GLN A 180 22.29 49.23 -10.10
CA GLN A 180 22.69 50.09 -8.94
C GLN A 180 21.54 50.88 -8.24
N SER A 181 21.60 51.43 -7.02
CA SER A 181 22.35 51.23 -5.75
C SER A 181 21.58 52.06 -4.65
N ASP A 182 21.95 52.27 -3.37
CA ASP A 182 23.12 51.94 -2.53
C ASP A 182 22.79 52.13 -1.01
N ASN A 183 23.62 51.59 -0.09
CA ASN A 183 23.93 52.10 1.28
C ASN A 183 22.78 52.33 2.33
N THR A 184 22.95 52.43 3.67
CA THR A 184 24.11 52.42 4.61
C THR A 184 23.66 52.13 6.09
N HIS A 185 24.56 51.57 6.92
CA HIS A 185 24.77 51.83 8.39
C HIS A 185 23.65 51.61 9.46
N SER A 186 23.91 51.47 10.78
CA SER A 186 25.08 50.99 11.58
C SER A 186 24.78 50.99 13.11
N SER A 187 25.25 49.97 13.86
CA SER A 187 25.57 49.99 15.33
C SER A 187 24.41 50.18 16.36
N ARG A 188 24.37 49.59 17.57
CA ARG A 188 25.38 49.57 18.67
C ARG A 188 25.17 48.46 19.73
N HIS A 189 26.25 48.17 20.47
CA HIS A 189 26.36 47.42 21.75
C HIS A 189 25.99 48.31 22.99
N PRO A 190 25.96 47.88 24.30
CA PRO A 190 26.95 46.98 24.98
C PRO A 190 26.53 46.15 26.25
N ARG A 191 27.48 45.35 26.80
CA ARG A 191 27.85 45.05 28.25
C ARG A 191 26.75 44.68 29.30
N ALA A 192 26.97 43.91 30.39
CA ALA A 192 28.14 43.25 31.04
C ALA A 192 27.70 42.07 31.99
N ARG A 193 28.69 41.44 32.69
CA ARG A 193 28.61 40.37 33.73
C ARG A 193 28.11 40.92 35.11
N PRO A 194 28.22 40.23 36.30
CA PRO A 194 28.54 38.82 36.66
C PRO A 194 27.63 38.19 37.77
N GLY A 195 27.93 36.95 38.24
CA GLY A 195 27.63 36.54 39.63
C GLY A 195 27.30 35.06 39.91
N ASP A 196 28.29 34.26 40.34
CA ASP A 196 28.10 33.06 41.19
C ASP A 196 28.12 33.48 42.67
N PRO A 197 27.51 32.71 43.61
CA PRO A 197 28.35 31.82 44.44
C PRO A 197 27.69 30.52 44.96
N GLN A 198 28.52 29.45 45.07
CA GLN A 198 28.66 28.49 46.21
C GLN A 198 27.40 27.72 46.73
N SER A 199 27.47 26.45 47.16
CA SER A 199 28.52 25.86 48.01
C SER A 199 28.63 24.31 47.97
N GLN A 200 29.85 23.83 48.23
CA GLN A 200 30.27 22.67 49.05
C GLN A 200 29.33 21.45 49.20
N SER A 201 29.84 20.23 48.99
CA SER A 201 30.57 19.56 50.09
C SER A 201 31.49 18.43 49.61
N ASP A 202 32.54 18.18 50.40
CA ASP A 202 33.58 17.20 50.14
C ASP A 202 33.12 15.74 50.32
N ASN A 203 33.76 14.83 49.61
CA ASN A 203 34.43 13.73 50.33
C ASN A 203 35.60 13.13 49.54
N THR A 204 36.72 12.94 50.24
CA THR A 204 37.96 12.40 49.67
C THR A 204 38.10 10.91 49.99
N HIS A 205 38.28 10.07 48.96
CA HIS A 205 39.01 8.81 49.15
C HIS A 205 39.97 8.54 48.01
N SER A 206 41.26 8.58 48.36
CA SER A 206 42.37 8.21 47.49
C SER A 206 42.36 6.70 47.21
N PHE A 207 41.97 6.31 45.98
CA PHE A 207 42.48 5.09 45.36
C PHE A 207 43.32 5.45 44.13
N ARG A 208 44.59 5.04 44.14
CA ARG A 208 45.48 5.16 42.99
C ARG A 208 44.95 4.28 41.85
N HIS A 209 44.41 4.88 40.80
CA HIS A 209 44.28 4.18 39.52
C HIS A 209 45.68 3.79 39.02
N PRO A 210 45.91 2.53 38.63
CA PRO A 210 47.09 2.20 37.83
C PRO A 210 46.98 2.94 36.49
N ARG A 211 48.09 3.51 36.01
CA ARG A 211 48.15 4.07 34.65
C ARG A 211 47.68 3.00 33.66
N ALA A 212 46.61 3.27 32.92
CA ALA A 212 46.18 2.42 31.82
C ALA A 212 47.36 2.26 30.85
N ARG A 213 47.75 1.02 30.56
CA ARG A 213 48.70 0.73 29.48
C ARG A 213 47.97 0.98 28.16
N PRO A 214 48.55 1.73 27.21
CA PRO A 214 47.94 1.87 25.88
C PRO A 214 48.06 0.52 25.15
N GLY A 215 46.90 -0.08 24.80
CA GLY A 215 46.86 -1.33 24.02
C GLY A 215 46.01 -2.45 24.61
N ASP A 216 44.82 -2.15 25.16
CA ASP A 216 43.85 -3.18 25.54
C ASP A 216 42.74 -3.30 24.47
N PRO A 217 42.70 -4.38 23.66
CA PRO A 217 41.83 -4.46 22.46
C PRO A 217 40.33 -4.37 22.76
N GLN A 218 39.90 -4.72 23.98
CA GLN A 218 38.49 -4.78 24.34
C GLN A 218 37.84 -3.39 24.52
N SER A 219 38.62 -2.37 24.88
CA SER A 219 38.09 -1.00 25.05
C SER A 219 37.76 -0.31 23.72
N GLN A 220 38.44 -0.68 22.63
CA GLN A 220 38.13 -0.14 21.30
C GLN A 220 36.92 -0.82 20.67
N SER A 221 36.71 -2.13 20.91
CA SER A 221 35.53 -2.84 20.39
C SER A 221 34.22 -2.36 21.02
N ASP A 222 34.20 -2.10 22.34
CA ASP A 222 32.99 -1.60 23.00
C ASP A 222 32.64 -0.17 22.56
N ASN A 223 33.64 0.71 22.38
CA ASN A 223 33.39 2.05 21.84
C ASN A 223 32.88 1.97 20.40
N SER A 224 33.48 1.14 19.54
CA SER A 224 33.00 0.98 18.16
C SER A 224 31.59 0.37 18.11
N HIS A 225 31.23 -0.57 18.99
CA HIS A 225 29.87 -1.10 19.08
C HIS A 225 28.86 -0.08 19.62
N HIS A 226 29.27 0.80 20.54
CA HIS A 226 28.42 1.88 21.05
C HIS A 226 28.18 2.96 19.97
N GLU A 227 29.24 3.40 19.29
CA GLU A 227 29.18 4.34 18.17
C GLU A 227 28.36 3.78 17.00
N LEU A 228 28.53 2.50 16.64
CA LEU A 228 27.71 1.85 15.61
C LEU A 228 26.23 1.79 16.03
N ARG A 229 25.94 1.51 17.31
CA ARG A 229 24.56 1.51 17.84
C ARG A 229 23.94 2.90 17.77
N ILE A 230 24.65 3.95 18.16
CA ILE A 230 24.21 5.35 18.05
C ILE A 230 23.95 5.70 16.57
N ALA A 231 24.89 5.42 15.67
CA ALA A 231 24.73 5.66 14.24
C ALA A 231 23.51 4.91 13.65
N THR A 232 23.28 3.65 14.02
CA THR A 232 22.07 2.91 13.58
C THR A 232 20.79 3.47 14.18
N HIS A 233 20.82 4.02 15.40
CA HIS A 233 19.69 4.67 16.04
C HIS A 233 19.34 5.99 15.33
N ASP A 234 20.33 6.83 15.03
CA ASP A 234 20.14 8.11 14.34
C ASP A 234 19.65 7.90 12.89
N LEU A 235 20.18 6.89 12.19
CA LEU A 235 19.69 6.49 10.86
C LEU A 235 18.22 6.01 10.91
N LEU A 236 17.85 5.21 11.92
CA LEU A 236 16.47 4.76 12.11
C LEU A 236 15.54 5.93 12.44
N LEU A 237 15.92 6.81 13.37
CA LEU A 237 15.14 8.00 13.73
C LEU A 237 15.00 8.96 12.53
N SER A 238 16.04 9.14 11.73
CA SER A 238 16.01 9.95 10.52
C SER A 238 15.01 9.37 9.50
N ALA A 239 15.07 8.06 9.24
CA ALA A 239 14.12 7.37 8.36
C ALA A 239 12.67 7.46 8.86
N LEU A 240 12.43 7.25 10.16
CA LEU A 240 11.10 7.41 10.77
C LEU A 240 10.60 8.87 10.68
N LYS A 241 11.48 9.85 10.90
CA LYS A 241 11.16 11.28 10.76
C LYS A 241 10.82 11.64 9.31
N GLN A 242 11.52 11.06 8.33
CA GLN A 242 11.22 11.25 6.90
C GLN A 242 9.84 10.68 6.54
N GLN A 243 9.53 9.46 7.02
CA GLN A 243 8.21 8.84 6.83
C GLN A 243 7.10 9.66 7.49
N TYR A 244 7.26 10.05 8.76
CA TYR A 244 6.32 10.94 9.45
C TYR A 244 6.12 12.25 8.68
N THR A 245 7.19 12.88 8.20
CA THR A 245 7.10 14.14 7.43
C THR A 245 6.32 13.95 6.12
N ALA A 246 6.48 12.81 5.44
CA ALA A 246 5.72 12.48 4.24
C ALA A 246 4.22 12.25 4.54
N ILE A 247 3.92 11.51 5.62
CA ILE A 247 2.55 11.29 6.11
C ILE A 247 1.90 12.63 6.47
N ALA A 248 2.55 13.45 7.29
CA ALA A 248 2.05 14.75 7.71
C ALA A 248 1.71 15.68 6.51
N ARG A 249 2.60 15.76 5.51
CA ARG A 249 2.35 16.53 4.28
C ARG A 249 1.15 16.01 3.50
N ARG A 250 1.05 14.69 3.28
CA ARG A 250 -0.08 14.06 2.59
C ARG A 250 -1.39 14.33 3.35
N ASN A 251 -1.36 14.20 4.67
CA ASN A 251 -2.51 14.37 5.54
C ASN A 251 -3.01 15.82 5.59
N MET A 252 -2.11 16.82 5.57
CA MET A 252 -2.50 18.22 5.43
C MET A 252 -3.24 18.49 4.13
N LEU A 253 -2.75 17.97 3.00
CA LEU A 253 -3.39 18.09 1.68
C LEU A 253 -4.77 17.40 1.65
N MET A 254 -4.84 16.15 2.13
CA MET A 254 -6.11 15.39 2.21
C MET A 254 -7.11 16.07 3.17
N SER A 255 -6.65 16.67 4.27
CA SER A 255 -7.52 17.40 5.21
C SER A 255 -8.07 18.68 4.62
N ALA A 256 -7.24 19.45 3.88
CA ALA A 256 -7.70 20.61 3.14
C ALA A 256 -8.74 20.22 2.07
N GLU A 257 -8.54 19.09 1.39
CA GLU A 257 -9.49 18.59 0.39
C GLU A 257 -10.79 18.09 1.01
N LEU A 258 -10.75 17.38 2.14
CA LEU A 258 -11.96 17.01 2.89
C LEU A 258 -12.76 18.25 3.26
N LEU A 259 -12.13 19.28 3.83
CA LEU A 259 -12.81 20.52 4.19
C LEU A 259 -13.44 21.21 2.99
N ARG A 260 -12.80 21.15 1.81
CA ARG A 260 -13.34 21.69 0.55
C ARG A 260 -14.56 20.90 0.09
N ILE A 261 -14.50 19.57 0.11
CA ILE A 261 -15.62 18.69 -0.29
C ILE A 261 -16.80 18.85 0.68
N MET A 262 -16.56 18.79 1.99
CA MET A 262 -17.65 18.89 2.99
C MET A 262 -18.38 20.23 2.86
N LYS A 263 -17.66 21.35 2.68
CA LYS A 263 -18.26 22.67 2.40
C LYS A 263 -19.05 22.68 1.07
N LEU A 264 -18.54 22.02 0.03
CA LEU A 264 -19.20 21.92 -1.27
C LEU A 264 -20.53 21.16 -1.17
N LEU A 265 -20.57 20.05 -0.43
CA LEU A 265 -21.77 19.27 -0.18
C LEU A 265 -22.79 20.06 0.65
N GLU A 266 -22.35 20.66 1.76
CA GLU A 266 -23.16 21.54 2.61
C GLU A 266 -23.80 22.68 1.81
N SER A 267 -23.01 23.37 0.97
CA SER A 267 -23.48 24.48 0.13
C SER A 267 -24.51 24.06 -0.93
N ASN A 268 -24.65 22.75 -1.20
CA ASN A 268 -25.64 22.18 -2.11
C ASN A 268 -26.78 21.44 -1.36
N GLY A 269 -26.88 21.64 -0.04
CA GLY A 269 -27.90 21.01 0.80
C GLY A 269 -27.79 19.49 0.88
N ILE A 270 -26.58 18.94 0.71
CA ILE A 270 -26.31 17.50 0.79
C ILE A 270 -25.81 17.17 2.20
N GLU A 271 -26.45 16.21 2.85
CA GLU A 271 -26.03 15.76 4.17
C GLU A 271 -24.91 14.73 4.07
N ALA A 272 -23.76 15.03 4.70
CA ALA A 272 -22.54 14.26 4.61
C ALA A 272 -21.85 14.14 5.97
N LEU A 273 -21.29 12.95 6.28
CA LEU A 273 -20.54 12.68 7.51
C LEU A 273 -19.17 12.08 7.16
N ALA A 274 -18.07 12.74 7.54
CA ALA A 274 -16.73 12.18 7.36
C ALA A 274 -16.37 11.28 8.54
N PHE A 275 -15.92 10.03 8.29
CA PHE A 275 -15.80 9.03 9.37
C PHE A 275 -14.51 8.20 9.38
N LYS A 276 -13.66 8.28 8.35
CA LYS A 276 -12.25 7.85 8.42
C LYS A 276 -11.32 9.03 8.09
N GLY A 277 -10.19 8.75 7.44
CA GLY A 277 -9.25 9.76 6.95
C GLY A 277 -8.88 10.81 8.01
N PRO A 278 -8.96 12.11 7.68
CA PRO A 278 -8.74 13.20 8.64
C PRO A 278 -9.65 13.18 9.87
N ALA A 279 -10.93 12.77 9.73
CA ALA A 279 -11.88 12.79 10.83
C ALA A 279 -11.51 11.76 11.91
N LEU A 280 -11.20 10.53 11.51
CA LEU A 280 -10.72 9.49 12.42
C LEU A 280 -9.33 9.82 12.98
N ALA A 281 -8.43 10.39 12.19
CA ALA A 281 -7.13 10.84 12.69
C ALA A 281 -7.30 11.89 13.80
N GLN A 282 -8.13 12.91 13.58
CA GLN A 282 -8.40 13.94 14.56
C GLN A 282 -9.16 13.42 15.80
N MET A 283 -10.13 12.51 15.62
CA MET A 283 -10.89 11.93 16.73
C MET A 283 -10.04 10.98 17.57
N ALA A 284 -9.36 10.00 16.96
CA ALA A 284 -8.61 8.99 17.70
C ALA A 284 -7.26 9.55 18.20
N TYR A 285 -6.51 10.32 17.41
CA TYR A 285 -5.14 10.71 17.76
C TYR A 285 -5.00 12.14 18.30
N GLY A 286 -6.04 12.99 18.14
CA GLY A 286 -5.96 14.42 18.46
C GLY A 286 -5.15 15.26 17.47
N ASP A 287 -4.50 14.62 16.49
CA ASP A 287 -3.65 15.26 15.48
C ASP A 287 -3.77 14.50 14.14
N ILE A 288 -4.18 15.21 13.09
CA ILE A 288 -4.31 14.65 11.73
C ILE A 288 -2.99 14.10 11.15
N THR A 289 -1.82 14.50 11.65
CA THR A 289 -0.51 14.06 11.15
C THR A 289 -0.08 12.69 11.69
N MET A 290 -0.71 12.21 12.76
CA MET A 290 -0.28 11.02 13.51
C MET A 290 -0.81 9.68 12.97
N ARG A 291 -1.74 9.70 12.01
CA ARG A 291 -2.38 8.51 11.43
C ARG A 291 -2.20 8.48 9.92
N GLN A 292 -1.75 7.37 9.33
CA GLN A 292 -1.71 7.23 7.88
C GLN A 292 -3.12 6.95 7.30
N PHE A 293 -3.48 7.59 6.19
CA PHE A 293 -4.68 7.27 5.40
C PHE A 293 -4.44 7.52 3.89
N GLY A 294 -5.27 6.92 3.03
CA GLY A 294 -5.11 6.98 1.57
C GLY A 294 -6.16 7.86 0.88
N ASP A 295 -7.28 8.05 1.55
CA ASP A 295 -8.64 8.19 1.05
C ASP A 295 -9.46 9.12 1.96
N LEU A 296 -10.58 9.61 1.41
CA LEU A 296 -11.56 10.44 2.10
C LEU A 296 -12.92 9.73 2.13
N ASP A 297 -13.17 8.94 3.16
CA ASP A 297 -14.46 8.29 3.41
C ASP A 297 -15.52 9.27 3.92
N VAL A 298 -16.61 9.42 3.17
CA VAL A 298 -17.76 10.24 3.56
C VAL A 298 -19.07 9.48 3.35
N LEU A 299 -19.87 9.39 4.42
CA LEU A 299 -21.21 8.79 4.40
C LEU A 299 -22.24 9.83 3.96
N VAL A 300 -22.92 9.53 2.86
CA VAL A 300 -23.97 10.34 2.22
C VAL A 300 -25.25 9.53 2.10
N LYS A 301 -26.38 10.16 1.79
CA LYS A 301 -27.63 9.44 1.56
C LYS A 301 -27.68 8.81 0.17
N LYS A 302 -28.41 7.69 0.04
CA LYS A 302 -28.46 6.89 -1.19
C LYS A 302 -29.18 7.58 -2.35
N GLU A 303 -30.04 8.56 -2.07
CA GLU A 303 -30.74 9.34 -3.11
C GLU A 303 -29.90 10.52 -3.66
N ASP A 304 -29.02 11.12 -2.84
CA ASP A 304 -28.07 12.16 -3.26
C ASP A 304 -26.91 11.65 -4.17
N ILE A 305 -26.70 10.32 -4.34
CA ILE A 305 -25.55 9.74 -5.07
C ILE A 305 -25.28 10.39 -6.43
N TYR A 306 -26.30 10.49 -7.30
CA TYR A 306 -26.13 11.06 -8.65
C TYR A 306 -25.83 12.56 -8.62
N LYS A 307 -26.37 13.28 -7.63
CA LYS A 307 -26.15 14.72 -7.45
C LYS A 307 -24.73 14.99 -6.98
N ILE A 308 -24.22 14.19 -6.03
CA ILE A 308 -22.83 14.26 -5.55
C ILE A 308 -21.84 13.92 -6.65
N ASP A 309 -22.08 12.81 -7.37
CA ASP A 309 -21.20 12.37 -8.45
C ASP A 309 -21.09 13.42 -9.57
N HIS A 310 -22.21 13.97 -10.05
CA HIS A 310 -22.19 15.09 -11.01
C HIS A 310 -21.47 16.32 -10.45
N LEU A 311 -21.72 16.66 -9.17
CA LEU A 311 -21.10 17.81 -8.51
C LEU A 311 -19.58 17.63 -8.40
N LEU A 312 -19.08 16.46 -8.03
CA LEU A 312 -17.65 16.17 -7.94
C LEU A 312 -16.99 16.07 -9.32
N GLN A 313 -17.66 15.49 -10.32
CA GLN A 313 -17.18 15.50 -11.71
C GLN A 313 -16.99 16.93 -12.24
N SER A 314 -17.90 17.86 -11.91
CA SER A 314 -17.74 19.28 -12.25
C SER A 314 -16.55 19.97 -11.53
N GLN A 315 -15.98 19.31 -10.52
CA GLN A 315 -14.85 19.77 -9.70
C GLN A 315 -13.55 19.00 -9.99
N GLY A 316 -13.46 18.31 -11.14
CA GLY A 316 -12.24 17.64 -11.59
C GLY A 316 -12.05 16.21 -11.06
N TYR A 317 -13.09 15.59 -10.50
CA TYR A 317 -13.06 14.17 -10.14
C TYR A 317 -13.49 13.28 -11.31
N ASP A 318 -12.86 12.10 -11.41
CA ASP A 318 -13.32 10.97 -12.22
C ASP A 318 -13.75 9.83 -11.31
N ARG A 319 -14.71 9.02 -11.76
CA ARG A 319 -15.00 7.72 -11.13
C ARG A 319 -13.80 6.79 -11.32
N LEU A 320 -13.42 6.05 -10.27
CA LEU A 320 -12.40 4.99 -10.37
C LEU A 320 -12.86 3.80 -11.24
N LEU A 321 -14.17 3.60 -11.36
CA LEU A 321 -14.78 2.56 -12.18
C LEU A 321 -15.62 3.18 -13.31
N ALA A 322 -15.29 2.83 -14.55
CA ALA A 322 -16.12 3.11 -15.71
C ALA A 322 -17.27 2.09 -15.78
N LEU A 323 -18.48 2.50 -15.42
CA LEU A 323 -19.66 1.64 -15.38
C LEU A 323 -20.61 1.96 -16.54
N THR A 324 -21.15 0.95 -17.20
CA THR A 324 -22.33 1.15 -18.07
C THR A 324 -23.56 1.51 -17.23
N PRO A 325 -24.60 2.18 -17.80
CA PRO A 325 -25.81 2.53 -17.06
C PRO A 325 -26.59 1.35 -16.45
N VAL A 326 -26.30 0.12 -16.88
CA VAL A 326 -26.87 -1.12 -16.29
C VAL A 326 -26.01 -1.59 -15.11
N GLN A 327 -24.68 -1.63 -15.28
CA GLN A 327 -23.75 -1.97 -14.20
C GLN A 327 -23.83 -0.94 -13.05
N GLU A 328 -23.99 0.34 -13.35
CA GLU A 328 -24.19 1.42 -12.36
C GLU A 328 -25.42 1.18 -11.48
N LYS A 329 -26.57 0.83 -12.08
CA LYS A 329 -27.79 0.51 -11.33
C LYS A 329 -27.64 -0.73 -10.45
N ILE A 330 -26.89 -1.73 -10.92
CA ILE A 330 -26.55 -2.92 -10.12
C ILE A 330 -25.60 -2.55 -8.98
N TRP A 331 -24.59 -1.72 -9.26
CA TRP A 331 -23.60 -1.25 -8.29
C TRP A 331 -24.25 -0.45 -7.17
N ILE A 332 -24.98 0.63 -7.49
CA ILE A 332 -25.71 1.46 -6.51
C ILE A 332 -26.72 0.62 -5.71
N ARG A 333 -27.32 -0.42 -6.32
CA ARG A 333 -28.22 -1.32 -5.59
C ARG A 333 -27.50 -2.15 -4.53
N TYR A 334 -26.39 -2.81 -4.88
CA TYR A 334 -25.79 -3.89 -4.08
C TYR A 334 -24.46 -3.54 -3.38
N ALA A 335 -23.68 -2.61 -3.90
CA ALA A 335 -22.46 -2.11 -3.26
C ALA A 335 -22.79 -1.10 -2.15
N HIS A 336 -21.77 -0.69 -1.43
CA HIS A 336 -21.87 0.24 -0.30
C HIS A 336 -21.23 1.61 -0.57
N ASP A 337 -20.36 1.69 -1.58
CA ASP A 337 -19.56 2.87 -1.90
C ASP A 337 -19.37 3.09 -3.41
N LEU A 338 -18.89 4.27 -3.77
CA LEU A 338 -18.31 4.56 -5.08
C LEU A 338 -17.04 5.41 -4.90
N GLY A 339 -15.91 4.90 -5.40
CA GLY A 339 -14.64 5.62 -5.37
C GLY A 339 -14.49 6.59 -6.54
N LEU A 340 -14.07 7.83 -6.24
CA LEU A 340 -13.69 8.87 -7.19
C LEU A 340 -12.24 9.32 -6.93
N ILE A 341 -11.58 9.85 -7.95
CA ILE A 341 -10.22 10.42 -7.86
C ILE A 341 -10.16 11.79 -8.54
N HIS A 342 -9.56 12.78 -7.89
CA HIS A 342 -9.29 14.05 -8.54
C HIS A 342 -8.14 13.92 -9.56
N ARG A 343 -8.35 14.36 -10.81
CA ARG A 343 -7.40 14.22 -11.92
C ARG A 343 -5.99 14.71 -11.60
N GLU A 344 -5.88 15.94 -11.12
CA GLU A 344 -4.59 16.61 -10.86
C GLU A 344 -4.06 16.32 -9.45
N ARG A 345 -4.86 16.61 -8.41
CA ARG A 345 -4.52 16.40 -6.99
C ARG A 345 -4.28 14.94 -6.58
N GLY A 346 -4.73 13.97 -7.38
CA GLY A 346 -4.63 12.54 -7.04
C GLY A 346 -5.37 12.13 -5.76
N THR A 347 -6.28 12.96 -5.24
CA THR A 347 -7.00 12.67 -3.99
C THR A 347 -8.13 11.68 -4.25
N HIS A 348 -8.12 10.57 -3.52
CA HIS A 348 -9.20 9.58 -3.54
C HIS A 348 -10.32 10.01 -2.59
N PHE A 349 -11.56 9.98 -3.08
CA PHE A 349 -12.77 10.22 -2.31
C PHE A 349 -13.66 8.99 -2.42
N GLU A 350 -14.06 8.42 -1.28
CA GLU A 350 -14.98 7.29 -1.26
C GLU A 350 -16.35 7.78 -0.79
N MET A 351 -17.31 7.76 -1.71
CA MET A 351 -18.70 8.10 -1.46
C MET A 351 -19.44 6.87 -0.91
N HIS A 352 -19.55 6.77 0.42
CA HIS A 352 -20.26 5.68 1.08
C HIS A 352 -21.75 6.02 1.24
N TRP A 353 -22.66 5.11 0.89
CA TRP A 353 -24.09 5.19 1.25
C TRP A 353 -24.52 4.02 2.16
N SER A 354 -23.62 3.06 2.38
CA SER A 354 -23.71 2.02 3.40
C SER A 354 -22.31 1.71 3.94
N PHE A 355 -22.21 0.95 5.01
CA PHE A 355 -20.94 0.40 5.51
C PHE A 355 -20.63 -1.00 4.95
N LEU A 356 -21.65 -1.65 4.41
CA LEU A 356 -21.66 -3.06 4.03
C LEU A 356 -22.53 -3.24 2.78
N ASP A 357 -22.11 -4.13 1.88
CA ASP A 357 -22.93 -4.52 0.73
C ASP A 357 -24.34 -4.93 1.19
N GLU A 358 -25.35 -4.68 0.35
CA GLU A 358 -26.76 -4.98 0.62
C GLU A 358 -27.00 -6.42 1.12
N ASP A 359 -26.22 -7.38 0.60
CA ASP A 359 -26.30 -8.81 0.92
C ASP A 359 -25.37 -9.27 2.05
N TYR A 360 -24.74 -8.35 2.78
CA TYR A 360 -24.04 -8.71 4.01
C TYR A 360 -25.05 -9.31 5.02
N PRO A 361 -24.69 -10.34 5.81
CA PRO A 361 -25.66 -11.06 6.65
C PRO A 361 -26.42 -10.23 7.69
N MET A 362 -25.94 -9.03 7.99
CA MET A 362 -26.39 -8.11 9.04
C MET A 362 -26.14 -6.68 8.53
N GLN A 363 -26.97 -5.72 8.93
CA GLN A 363 -26.86 -4.31 8.53
C GLN A 363 -26.90 -3.40 9.76
N LEU A 364 -26.48 -2.15 9.59
CA LEU A 364 -26.54 -1.10 10.61
C LEU A 364 -27.63 -0.08 10.25
N ASP A 365 -28.28 0.49 11.27
CA ASP A 365 -29.18 1.62 11.09
C ASP A 365 -28.36 2.90 10.84
N LEU A 366 -28.34 3.34 9.58
CA LEU A 366 -27.56 4.51 9.16
C LEU A 366 -28.27 5.83 9.51
N ASP A 367 -29.58 5.82 9.71
CA ASP A 367 -30.31 7.01 10.13
C ASP A 367 -30.04 7.28 11.61
N ALA A 368 -29.98 6.24 12.44
CA ALA A 368 -29.47 6.35 13.81
C ALA A 368 -28.02 6.89 13.87
N TYR A 369 -27.17 6.59 12.89
CA TYR A 369 -25.82 7.18 12.77
C TYR A 369 -25.84 8.67 12.42
N ARG A 370 -26.84 9.13 11.63
CA ARG A 370 -27.04 10.53 11.25
C ARG A 370 -27.63 11.35 12.38
N ASP A 371 -28.64 10.83 13.05
CA ASP A 371 -29.30 11.48 14.17
C ASP A 371 -28.35 11.64 15.37
N ASN A 372 -27.48 10.65 15.58
CA ASN A 372 -26.42 10.68 16.59
C ASN A 372 -25.07 11.21 16.04
N ARG A 373 -25.07 12.08 15.04
CA ARG A 373 -23.83 12.71 14.56
C ARG A 373 -23.28 13.72 15.58
N GLN A 374 -21.96 13.89 15.57
CA GLN A 374 -21.29 15.01 16.24
C GLN A 374 -20.46 15.81 15.21
N LYS A 375 -19.63 16.74 15.68
CA LYS A 375 -18.63 17.41 14.84
C LYS A 375 -17.23 17.21 15.41
N VAL A 376 -16.24 17.17 14.53
CA VAL A 376 -14.81 17.19 14.87
C VAL A 376 -14.14 18.41 14.25
N THR A 377 -13.26 19.08 15.01
CA THR A 377 -12.57 20.29 14.53
C THR A 377 -11.26 19.93 13.83
N ILE A 378 -11.19 20.12 12.51
CA ILE A 378 -10.01 19.89 11.69
C ILE A 378 -9.54 21.24 11.14
N ASN A 379 -8.28 21.61 11.40
CA ASN A 379 -7.69 22.89 10.97
C ASN A 379 -8.59 24.12 11.26
N GLY A 380 -9.22 24.15 12.44
CA GLY A 380 -10.11 25.23 12.87
C GLY A 380 -11.51 25.25 12.19
N ARG A 381 -11.90 24.18 11.50
CA ARG A 381 -13.26 24.02 10.94
C ARG A 381 -13.95 22.80 11.51
N GLU A 382 -15.21 22.95 11.89
CA GLU A 382 -16.04 21.84 12.32
C GLU A 382 -16.47 20.98 11.12
N VAL A 383 -16.32 19.65 11.23
CA VAL A 383 -16.73 18.68 10.22
C VAL A 383 -17.69 17.67 10.85
N PRO A 384 -18.90 17.45 10.29
CA PRO A 384 -19.81 16.41 10.76
C PRO A 384 -19.18 14.99 10.66
N THR A 385 -19.33 14.22 11.73
CA THR A 385 -18.80 12.85 11.92
C THR A 385 -19.75 12.04 12.81
N PHE A 386 -19.50 10.74 13.01
CA PHE A 386 -20.28 9.88 13.91
C PHE A 386 -20.00 10.19 15.38
N SER A 387 -20.95 9.91 16.29
CA SER A 387 -20.63 9.84 17.72
C SER A 387 -19.50 8.83 17.98
N THR A 388 -18.79 9.00 19.08
CA THR A 388 -17.66 8.15 19.46
C THR A 388 -18.05 6.68 19.57
N GLU A 389 -19.26 6.37 20.09
CA GLU A 389 -19.78 5.00 20.16
C GLU A 389 -20.04 4.41 18.77
N ASN A 390 -20.69 5.18 17.90
CA ASN A 390 -21.01 4.77 16.53
C ASN A 390 -19.73 4.54 15.70
N LEU A 391 -18.72 5.40 15.87
CA LEU A 391 -17.41 5.23 15.27
C LEU A 391 -16.69 3.98 15.82
N LEU A 392 -16.68 3.77 17.13
CA LEU A 392 -16.10 2.57 17.76
C LEU A 392 -16.72 1.28 17.20
N VAL A 393 -18.05 1.22 17.12
CA VAL A 393 -18.78 0.09 16.54
C VAL A 393 -18.40 -0.11 15.07
N TYR A 394 -18.38 0.97 14.28
CA TYR A 394 -17.97 0.92 12.87
C TYR A 394 -16.55 0.36 12.71
N LEU A 395 -15.57 0.86 13.47
CA LEU A 395 -14.17 0.43 13.41
C LEU A 395 -14.02 -1.06 13.76
N ALA A 396 -14.75 -1.54 14.77
CA ALA A 396 -14.68 -2.94 15.17
C ALA A 396 -15.30 -3.91 14.16
N ILE A 397 -16.36 -3.47 13.46
CA ILE A 397 -16.97 -4.20 12.33
C ILE A 397 -16.04 -4.18 11.12
N HIS A 398 -15.47 -3.02 10.78
CA HIS A 398 -14.52 -2.85 9.67
C HIS A 398 -13.28 -3.75 9.87
N GLY A 399 -12.60 -3.63 11.01
CA GLY A 399 -11.44 -4.47 11.32
C GLY A 399 -11.78 -5.97 11.29
N SER A 400 -12.95 -6.37 11.82
CA SER A 400 -13.40 -7.76 11.80
C SER A 400 -13.71 -8.29 10.39
N LYS A 401 -14.37 -7.49 9.52
CA LYS A 401 -14.63 -7.81 8.10
C LYS A 401 -13.33 -8.13 7.34
N HIS A 402 -12.23 -7.48 7.71
CA HIS A 402 -10.90 -7.66 7.13
C HIS A 402 -9.96 -8.56 7.97
N LEU A 403 -10.50 -9.26 8.99
CA LEU A 403 -9.74 -10.13 9.91
C LEU A 403 -8.49 -9.45 10.51
N TRP A 404 -8.59 -8.14 10.77
CA TRP A 404 -7.58 -7.33 11.46
C TRP A 404 -6.18 -7.42 10.85
N GLU A 405 -6.09 -7.49 9.51
CA GLU A 405 -4.80 -7.63 8.81
C GLU A 405 -3.85 -6.42 8.94
N ARG A 406 -4.32 -5.30 9.51
CA ARG A 406 -3.52 -4.11 9.87
C ARG A 406 -3.64 -3.81 11.36
N ILE A 407 -2.50 -3.70 12.04
CA ILE A 407 -2.44 -3.34 13.47
C ILE A 407 -2.96 -1.92 13.77
N GLU A 408 -2.90 -1.01 12.79
CA GLU A 408 -3.38 0.38 12.93
C GLU A 408 -4.87 0.43 13.32
N TRP A 409 -5.72 -0.47 12.79
CA TRP A 409 -7.15 -0.46 13.09
C TRP A 409 -7.45 -0.80 14.55
N ILE A 410 -6.57 -1.61 15.17
CA ILE A 410 -6.65 -1.91 16.61
C ILE A 410 -6.14 -0.71 17.41
N LYS A 411 -5.12 0.01 16.89
CA LYS A 411 -4.60 1.22 17.53
C LYS A 411 -5.57 2.40 17.44
N ASP A 412 -6.33 2.52 16.36
CA ASP A 412 -7.43 3.47 16.19
C ASP A 412 -8.46 3.31 17.32
N ILE A 413 -8.84 2.06 17.63
CA ILE A 413 -9.74 1.73 18.74
C ILE A 413 -9.12 2.06 20.10
N ASP A 414 -7.88 1.65 20.36
CA ASP A 414 -7.18 1.93 21.63
C ASP A 414 -7.13 3.44 21.93
N LEU A 415 -6.79 4.26 20.94
CA LEU A 415 -6.68 5.70 21.13
C LEU A 415 -8.04 6.39 21.20
N LEU A 416 -9.04 5.94 20.42
CA LEU A 416 -10.42 6.42 20.55
C LEU A 416 -10.99 6.15 21.96
N ILE A 417 -10.68 5.00 22.56
CA ILE A 417 -11.06 4.64 23.93
C ILE A 417 -10.36 5.49 24.99
N ARG A 418 -9.10 5.89 24.75
CA ARG A 418 -8.31 6.68 25.71
C ARG A 418 -8.63 8.17 25.68
N ASN A 419 -9.01 8.68 24.52
CA ASN A 419 -9.15 10.12 24.29
C ASN A 419 -10.61 10.63 24.39
N HIS A 420 -11.57 9.74 24.65
CA HIS A 420 -12.99 10.08 24.78
C HIS A 420 -13.65 9.34 25.93
N GLU A 421 -14.63 9.99 26.56
CA GLU A 421 -15.61 9.28 27.37
C GLU A 421 -16.57 8.51 26.45
N ILE A 422 -16.85 7.25 26.76
CA ILE A 422 -17.66 6.35 25.92
C ILE A 422 -18.85 5.85 26.71
N ASP A 423 -20.05 6.03 26.18
CA ASP A 423 -21.22 5.34 26.70
C ASP A 423 -21.19 3.86 26.27
N TRP A 424 -20.62 3.03 27.14
CA TRP A 424 -20.53 1.59 26.95
C TRP A 424 -21.90 0.87 26.94
N GLU A 425 -22.95 1.48 27.51
CA GLU A 425 -24.30 0.91 27.44
C GLU A 425 -24.91 1.18 26.06
N LYS A 426 -24.70 2.37 25.49
CA LYS A 426 -25.03 2.68 24.10
C LYS A 426 -24.28 1.77 23.12
N VAL A 427 -22.97 1.57 23.31
CA VAL A 427 -22.19 0.58 22.52
C VAL A 427 -22.80 -0.82 22.62
N ARG A 428 -23.19 -1.26 23.83
CA ARG A 428 -23.84 -2.56 24.05
C ARG A 428 -25.17 -2.67 23.31
N VAL A 429 -26.03 -1.66 23.36
CA VAL A 429 -27.33 -1.63 22.66
C VAL A 429 -27.11 -1.76 21.14
N ILE A 430 -26.30 -0.87 20.55
CA ILE A 430 -25.98 -0.91 19.11
C ILE A 430 -25.42 -2.30 18.71
N SER A 431 -24.57 -2.91 19.55
CA SER A 431 -23.96 -4.22 19.27
C SER A 431 -24.94 -5.39 19.28
N GLY A 432 -25.97 -5.33 20.14
CA GLY A 432 -26.93 -6.39 20.35
C GLY A 432 -28.02 -6.41 19.29
N ASP A 433 -28.60 -5.24 19.01
CA ASP A 433 -29.74 -5.10 18.09
C ASP A 433 -29.37 -5.44 16.62
N THR A 434 -28.08 -5.37 16.31
CA THR A 434 -27.54 -5.53 14.95
C THR A 434 -26.81 -6.85 14.72
N GLY A 435 -26.62 -7.67 15.76
CA GLY A 435 -25.93 -8.97 15.69
C GLY A 435 -24.39 -8.89 15.57
N PHE A 436 -23.81 -7.69 15.54
CA PHE A 436 -22.36 -7.48 15.40
C PHE A 436 -21.55 -7.66 16.70
N GLU A 437 -22.21 -7.98 17.83
CA GLU A 437 -21.60 -8.21 19.15
C GLU A 437 -20.24 -8.91 19.12
N ARG A 438 -20.10 -10.04 18.40
CA ARG A 438 -18.82 -10.78 18.35
C ARG A 438 -17.70 -10.05 17.61
N MET A 439 -18.02 -9.25 16.59
CA MET A 439 -17.05 -8.43 15.87
C MET A 439 -16.58 -7.25 16.73
N ILE A 440 -17.51 -6.68 17.50
CA ILE A 440 -17.22 -5.59 18.44
C ILE A 440 -16.35 -6.12 19.60
N HIS A 441 -16.73 -7.24 20.20
CA HIS A 441 -15.93 -7.90 21.24
C HIS A 441 -14.55 -8.35 20.75
N LEU A 442 -14.39 -8.74 19.47
CA LEU A 442 -13.07 -9.06 18.91
C LEU A 442 -12.17 -7.83 18.86
N GLY A 443 -12.67 -6.69 18.38
CA GLY A 443 -11.92 -5.45 18.33
C GLY A 443 -11.50 -4.96 19.72
N LEU A 444 -12.44 -4.98 20.68
CA LEU A 444 -12.16 -4.61 22.08
C LEU A 444 -11.16 -5.57 22.75
N LEU A 445 -11.27 -6.88 22.51
CA LEU A 445 -10.32 -7.88 23.00
C LEU A 445 -8.91 -7.62 22.47
N LEU A 446 -8.76 -7.50 21.14
CA LEU A 446 -7.46 -7.25 20.51
C LEU A 446 -6.84 -5.93 20.99
N SER A 447 -7.64 -4.90 21.18
CA SER A 447 -7.20 -3.60 21.72
C SER A 447 -6.70 -3.73 23.17
N SER A 448 -7.43 -4.46 24.00
CA SER A 448 -7.03 -4.77 25.37
C SER A 448 -5.78 -5.65 25.45
N GLU A 449 -5.63 -6.66 24.58
CA GLU A 449 -4.52 -7.61 24.60
C GLU A 449 -3.22 -6.99 24.07
N LEU A 450 -3.28 -6.15 23.02
CA LEU A 450 -2.09 -5.57 22.39
C LEU A 450 -1.66 -4.22 22.96
N PHE A 451 -2.62 -3.40 23.41
CA PHE A 451 -2.36 -2.02 23.86
C PHE A 451 -2.85 -1.72 25.27
N GLY A 452 -3.46 -2.68 25.99
CA GLY A 452 -3.93 -2.47 27.36
C GLY A 452 -5.01 -1.39 27.47
N SER A 453 -5.91 -1.31 26.48
CA SER A 453 -6.98 -0.30 26.45
C SER A 453 -7.87 -0.36 27.70
N PRO A 454 -8.24 0.78 28.30
CA PRO A 454 -8.98 0.82 29.57
C PRO A 454 -10.47 0.51 29.37
N LEU A 455 -10.82 -0.78 29.33
CA LEU A 455 -12.20 -1.23 29.22
C LEU A 455 -12.87 -1.35 30.62
N PRO A 456 -14.15 -1.00 30.76
CA PRO A 456 -14.88 -1.27 31.99
C PRO A 456 -14.96 -2.78 32.31
N SER A 457 -15.05 -3.11 33.59
CA SER A 457 -15.18 -4.49 34.07
C SER A 457 -16.37 -5.23 33.44
N LYS A 458 -17.48 -4.53 33.16
CA LYS A 458 -18.66 -5.04 32.43
C LYS A 458 -18.31 -5.51 31.02
N MET A 459 -17.51 -4.74 30.27
CA MET A 459 -17.07 -5.12 28.92
C MET A 459 -16.13 -6.32 28.95
N HIS A 460 -15.17 -6.36 29.88
CA HIS A 460 -14.33 -7.56 30.07
C HIS A 460 -15.16 -8.82 30.41
N GLN A 461 -16.27 -8.69 31.15
CA GLN A 461 -17.18 -9.81 31.42
C GLN A 461 -17.95 -10.26 30.17
N LEU A 462 -18.44 -9.33 29.34
CA LEU A 462 -19.13 -9.64 28.08
C LEU A 462 -18.18 -10.32 27.07
N ILE A 463 -16.97 -9.78 26.89
CA ILE A 463 -15.94 -10.36 26.02
C ILE A 463 -15.62 -11.81 26.47
N ARG A 464 -15.34 -12.05 27.76
CA ARG A 464 -15.06 -13.42 28.27
C ARG A 464 -16.22 -14.40 28.13
N ARG A 465 -17.46 -13.92 28.03
CA ARG A 465 -18.64 -14.77 27.79
C ARG A 465 -18.90 -15.03 26.31
N THR A 466 -18.18 -14.35 25.41
CA THR A 466 -18.41 -14.43 23.96
C THR A 466 -17.85 -15.74 23.40
N PRO A 467 -18.70 -16.62 22.83
CA PRO A 467 -18.23 -17.93 22.36
C PRO A 467 -17.16 -17.80 21.28
N GLN A 468 -16.09 -18.58 21.42
CA GLN A 468 -15.00 -18.73 20.44
C GLN A 468 -14.14 -17.48 20.19
N ILE A 469 -14.29 -16.41 20.98
CA ILE A 469 -13.62 -15.13 20.73
C ILE A 469 -12.08 -15.24 20.78
N ASP A 470 -11.54 -15.93 21.80
CA ASP A 470 -10.09 -16.17 21.95
C ASP A 470 -9.51 -17.00 20.80
N THR A 471 -10.33 -17.88 20.20
CA THR A 471 -9.93 -18.68 19.03
C THR A 471 -9.80 -17.79 17.79
N VAL A 472 -10.66 -16.78 17.64
CA VAL A 472 -10.56 -15.82 16.54
C VAL A 472 -9.45 -14.79 16.79
N SER A 473 -9.26 -14.29 18.02
CA SER A 473 -8.10 -13.45 18.38
C SER A 473 -6.78 -14.15 18.05
N ARG A 474 -6.60 -15.41 18.52
CA ARG A 474 -5.41 -16.20 18.21
C ARG A 474 -5.21 -16.40 16.70
N PHE A 475 -6.29 -16.68 15.96
CA PHE A 475 -6.21 -16.80 14.50
C PHE A 475 -5.72 -15.50 13.83
N VAL A 476 -6.22 -14.34 14.26
CA VAL A 476 -5.77 -13.02 13.80
C VAL A 476 -4.27 -12.84 14.04
N LEU A 477 -3.82 -13.01 15.29
CA LEU A 477 -2.42 -12.80 15.68
C LEU A 477 -1.45 -13.78 14.98
N GLU A 478 -1.88 -15.02 14.72
CA GLU A 478 -1.12 -15.96 13.90
C GLU A 478 -1.09 -15.58 12.41
N SER A 479 -2.13 -14.93 11.88
CA SER A 479 -2.20 -14.56 10.47
C SER A 479 -1.20 -13.47 10.07
N TRP A 480 -0.76 -12.66 11.04
CA TRP A 480 0.33 -11.70 10.86
C TRP A 480 1.70 -12.37 10.73
N LYS A 481 1.88 -13.55 11.35
CA LYS A 481 3.13 -14.32 11.30
C LYS A 481 3.25 -15.16 10.03
N ALA A 482 2.12 -15.71 9.54
CA ALA A 482 2.10 -16.55 8.35
C ALA A 482 0.77 -16.41 7.58
N PRO A 483 0.78 -16.30 6.23
CA PRO A 483 -0.43 -16.25 5.42
C PRO A 483 -1.35 -17.44 5.66
N LYS A 484 -2.61 -17.18 6.04
CA LYS A 484 -3.66 -18.20 6.21
C LYS A 484 -4.42 -18.42 4.89
N SER A 485 -4.81 -19.67 4.62
CA SER A 485 -5.59 -20.02 3.43
C SER A 485 -6.98 -19.36 3.44
N THR A 486 -7.60 -19.21 2.26
CA THR A 486 -8.96 -18.63 2.16
C THR A 486 -9.97 -19.43 2.98
N PHE A 487 -9.91 -20.77 2.95
CA PHE A 487 -10.77 -21.62 3.78
C PHE A 487 -10.60 -21.34 5.28
N ALA A 488 -9.36 -21.15 5.75
CA ALA A 488 -9.10 -20.84 7.15
C ALA A 488 -9.62 -19.43 7.53
N LYS A 489 -9.44 -18.43 6.65
CA LYS A 489 -10.02 -17.09 6.83
C LYS A 489 -11.56 -17.13 6.84
N THR A 490 -12.20 -17.84 5.92
CA THR A 490 -13.66 -18.07 5.90
C THR A 490 -14.13 -18.75 7.18
N ALA A 491 -13.44 -19.80 7.64
CA ALA A 491 -13.79 -20.47 8.88
C ALA A 491 -13.65 -19.55 10.10
N ALA A 492 -12.68 -18.63 10.13
CA ALA A 492 -12.59 -17.61 11.19
C ALA A 492 -13.77 -16.64 11.13
N MET A 493 -14.10 -16.10 9.96
CA MET A 493 -15.26 -15.21 9.75
C MET A 493 -16.58 -15.86 10.18
N LEU A 494 -16.80 -17.14 9.88
CA LEU A 494 -18.03 -17.85 10.26
C LEU A 494 -18.27 -17.92 11.77
N ARG A 495 -17.22 -17.86 12.59
CA ARG A 495 -17.32 -17.84 14.06
C ARG A 495 -17.81 -16.49 14.60
N LEU A 496 -17.59 -15.41 13.85
CA LEU A 496 -18.04 -14.05 14.20
C LEU A 496 -19.53 -13.83 13.92
N PHE A 497 -20.18 -14.64 13.08
CA PHE A 497 -21.61 -14.56 12.89
C PHE A 497 -22.38 -15.28 14.03
N PRO A 498 -23.44 -14.65 14.58
CA PRO A 498 -24.09 -15.11 15.80
C PRO A 498 -24.75 -16.48 15.61
N ASP A 499 -25.54 -16.63 14.56
CA ASP A 499 -26.41 -17.78 14.29
C ASP A 499 -26.11 -18.49 12.95
N LEU A 500 -26.88 -19.55 12.66
CA LEU A 500 -26.74 -20.34 11.43
C LEU A 500 -27.24 -19.61 10.17
N LYS A 501 -28.28 -18.78 10.26
CA LYS A 501 -28.82 -18.00 9.13
C LYS A 501 -27.77 -17.02 8.63
N ALA A 502 -27.14 -16.26 9.52
CA ALA A 502 -26.08 -15.32 9.17
C ALA A 502 -24.86 -16.01 8.54
N ARG A 503 -24.48 -17.20 9.04
CA ARG A 503 -23.44 -18.04 8.43
C ARG A 503 -23.79 -18.52 7.03
N LEU A 504 -25.02 -18.99 6.82
CA LEU A 504 -25.48 -19.45 5.51
C LEU A 504 -25.58 -18.30 4.50
N LEU A 505 -26.03 -17.12 4.92
CA LEU A 505 -26.03 -15.91 4.09
C LEU A 505 -24.59 -15.51 3.70
N TYR A 506 -23.63 -15.58 4.63
CA TYR A 506 -22.22 -15.31 4.31
C TYR A 506 -21.64 -16.33 3.32
N LEU A 507 -21.94 -17.62 3.49
CA LEU A 507 -21.54 -18.67 2.54
C LEU A 507 -22.17 -18.46 1.16
N HIS A 508 -23.45 -18.10 1.10
CA HIS A 508 -24.13 -17.76 -0.15
C HIS A 508 -23.45 -16.56 -0.84
N LYS A 509 -23.14 -15.49 -0.10
CA LYS A 509 -22.43 -14.30 -0.61
C LYS A 509 -21.06 -14.63 -1.20
N ILE A 510 -20.25 -15.49 -0.57
CA ILE A 510 -18.89 -15.76 -1.05
C ILE A 510 -18.83 -16.85 -2.15
N ILE A 511 -19.72 -17.85 -2.11
CA ILE A 511 -19.72 -19.00 -3.02
C ILE A 511 -20.62 -18.78 -4.25
N LEU A 512 -21.86 -18.33 -4.03
CA LEU A 512 -22.93 -18.37 -5.04
C LEU A 512 -23.19 -17.00 -5.67
N LYS A 513 -23.14 -15.92 -4.88
CA LYS A 513 -23.37 -14.58 -5.41
C LYS A 513 -22.22 -14.18 -6.35
N PRO A 514 -22.53 -13.74 -7.59
CA PRO A 514 -21.54 -13.16 -8.47
C PRO A 514 -20.91 -11.92 -7.81
N SER A 515 -19.58 -11.86 -7.78
CA SER A 515 -18.90 -10.62 -7.42
C SER A 515 -18.85 -9.69 -8.63
N PHE A 516 -18.47 -8.43 -8.43
CA PHE A 516 -18.40 -7.48 -9.55
C PHE A 516 -17.43 -7.93 -10.65
N ASN A 517 -16.40 -8.70 -10.31
CA ASN A 517 -15.48 -9.29 -11.28
C ASN A 517 -16.20 -10.13 -12.36
N GLU A 518 -17.22 -10.91 -11.99
CA GLU A 518 -17.98 -11.72 -12.95
C GLU A 518 -18.72 -10.84 -13.98
N TYR A 519 -19.34 -9.74 -13.53
CA TYR A 519 -20.02 -8.76 -14.40
C TYR A 519 -19.06 -7.90 -15.24
N TRP A 520 -17.75 -7.97 -14.96
CA TRP A 520 -16.70 -7.23 -15.67
C TRP A 520 -16.02 -8.08 -16.76
N PHE A 521 -15.79 -9.37 -16.49
CA PHE A 521 -15.08 -10.27 -17.41
C PHE A 521 -16.00 -11.02 -18.39
N ILE A 522 -17.29 -11.13 -18.09
CA ILE A 522 -18.27 -11.82 -18.92
C ILE A 522 -19.48 -10.90 -19.03
N ASP A 523 -19.79 -10.39 -20.22
CA ASP A 523 -21.01 -9.60 -20.44
C ASP A 523 -22.12 -10.51 -21.01
N LEU A 524 -23.03 -10.96 -20.14
CA LEU A 524 -24.17 -11.76 -20.55
C LEU A 524 -25.34 -10.87 -21.04
N PRO A 525 -26.17 -11.32 -21.99
CA PRO A 525 -27.43 -10.65 -22.29
C PRO A 525 -28.32 -10.52 -21.04
N LYS A 526 -29.13 -9.46 -20.92
CA LYS A 526 -29.98 -9.21 -19.74
C LYS A 526 -30.87 -10.39 -19.34
N GLY A 527 -31.41 -11.13 -20.32
CA GLY A 527 -32.22 -12.34 -20.08
C GLY A 527 -31.43 -13.55 -19.54
N MET A 528 -30.11 -13.48 -19.53
CA MET A 528 -29.19 -14.51 -19.04
C MET A 528 -28.47 -14.12 -17.74
N TYR A 529 -28.82 -13.00 -17.10
CA TYR A 529 -28.20 -12.57 -15.83
C TYR A 529 -28.35 -13.61 -14.69
N TRP A 530 -29.33 -14.51 -14.76
CA TRP A 530 -29.44 -15.65 -13.85
C TRP A 530 -28.24 -16.61 -13.95
N ALA A 531 -27.60 -16.72 -15.12
CA ALA A 531 -26.48 -17.63 -15.33
C ALA A 531 -25.18 -17.18 -14.65
N TYR A 532 -25.04 -15.91 -14.23
CA TYR A 532 -23.89 -15.49 -13.41
C TYR A 532 -23.79 -16.29 -12.10
N TYR A 533 -24.93 -16.70 -11.53
CA TYR A 533 -24.97 -17.55 -10.32
C TYR A 533 -24.44 -18.98 -10.56
N LEU A 534 -24.36 -19.43 -11.82
CA LEU A 534 -23.71 -20.68 -12.22
C LEU A 534 -22.24 -20.48 -12.60
N VAL A 535 -21.93 -19.34 -13.24
CA VAL A 535 -20.56 -18.94 -13.60
C VAL A 535 -19.67 -18.81 -12.36
N ARG A 536 -20.18 -18.23 -11.28
CA ARG A 536 -19.39 -17.98 -10.06
C ARG A 536 -18.84 -19.26 -9.42
N PRO A 537 -19.64 -20.31 -9.11
CA PRO A 537 -19.11 -21.60 -8.65
C PRO A 537 -18.09 -22.23 -9.60
N TYR A 538 -18.31 -22.16 -10.92
CA TYR A 538 -17.38 -22.68 -11.92
C TYR A 538 -16.03 -21.95 -11.90
N LEU A 539 -16.04 -20.61 -11.83
CA LEU A 539 -14.81 -19.81 -11.74
C LEU A 539 -14.06 -20.01 -10.42
N LEU A 540 -14.79 -20.18 -9.30
CA LEU A 540 -14.18 -20.54 -8.02
C LEU A 540 -13.52 -21.93 -8.09
N LEU A 541 -14.21 -22.93 -8.65
CA LEU A 541 -13.67 -24.28 -8.83
C LEU A 541 -12.40 -24.24 -9.70
N LYS A 542 -12.45 -23.57 -10.86
CA LYS A 542 -11.29 -23.37 -11.74
C LYS A 542 -10.12 -22.71 -11.00
N LYS A 543 -10.37 -21.66 -10.21
CA LYS A 543 -9.36 -20.91 -9.45
C LYS A 543 -8.65 -21.73 -8.36
N TYR A 544 -9.34 -22.71 -7.76
CA TYR A 544 -8.73 -23.58 -6.74
C TYR A 544 -8.05 -24.80 -7.36
N LEU A 545 -8.67 -25.47 -8.33
CA LEU A 545 -8.04 -26.59 -9.05
C LEU A 545 -6.75 -26.16 -9.76
N SER A 546 -6.74 -25.02 -10.46
CA SER A 546 -5.54 -24.51 -11.14
C SER A 546 -4.41 -24.06 -10.19
N LYS A 547 -4.65 -24.07 -8.86
CA LYS A 547 -3.64 -23.80 -7.83
C LYS A 547 -3.11 -25.08 -7.17
N GLU A 548 -3.76 -26.22 -7.38
CA GLU A 548 -3.22 -27.52 -6.96
C GLU A 548 -2.19 -28.05 -7.98
N ASP A 549 -2.37 -27.76 -9.28
CA ASP A 549 -1.38 -28.03 -10.34
C ASP A 549 -0.05 -27.26 -10.16
N GLN A 550 -0.02 -26.19 -9.33
CA GLN A 550 1.19 -25.45 -8.98
C GLN A 550 1.85 -25.93 -7.65
N ARG A 551 1.36 -27.04 -7.07
CA ARG A 551 1.88 -27.62 -5.82
C ARG A 551 2.23 -29.12 -5.92
N SER A 552 2.25 -29.65 -7.15
CA SER A 552 2.66 -31.02 -7.47
C SER A 552 4.17 -31.11 -7.67
#